data_AF-A0A7X8S6D6-F1
#
_entry.id   AF-A0A7X8S6D6-F1
#
_cell.length_a   1.000
_cell.length_b   1.000
_cell.length_c   1.000
_cell.angle_alpha   90.00
_cell.angle_beta   90.00
_cell.angle_gamma   90.00
#
_symmetry.space_group_name_H-M   'P 1'
#
loop_
_entity.id
_entity.type
_entity.pdbx_description
1 polymer ?
#
loop_
_entity_poly.entity_id
_entity_poly.type
_entity_poly.pdbx_seq_one_letter_code
_entity_poly.pdbx_strand_id
1 'polypeptide(L)'
;MRLSRRSMLKGSALAGTAVAAPAFAASLGDAPLVAFDSRVPESLAFAATQHGAQQIDLADGLENARRALGSPQRVTGLTRWSDWTALRGLLEEQGLRLTEEMLVAAPLSGRNHLFRWTMTAR
;
A
#
# COMPACT_ATOMS: atom_id res chain seq x y z
N MET A 1 15.60 44.56 -44.72
CA MET A 1 16.41 43.58 -43.95
C MET A 1 15.58 43.05 -42.80
N ARG A 2 15.23 41.76 -42.86
CA ARG A 2 14.51 41.01 -41.82
C ARG A 2 15.44 40.76 -40.63
N LEU A 3 15.00 41.13 -39.43
CA LEU A 3 15.47 40.51 -38.20
C LEU A 3 14.27 40.16 -37.34
N SER A 4 13.91 38.88 -37.45
CA SER A 4 13.06 38.14 -36.52
C SER A 4 13.82 37.95 -35.23
N ARG A 5 13.21 38.34 -34.10
CA ARG A 5 13.68 38.00 -32.76
C ARG A 5 12.45 37.71 -31.92
N ARG A 6 12.41 36.49 -31.38
CA ARG A 6 11.95 36.21 -30.01
C ARG A 6 10.73 37.03 -29.58
N SER A 7 9.54 36.50 -29.82
CA SER A 7 8.44 36.42 -28.84
C SER A 7 7.16 36.07 -29.55
N MET A 8 6.83 34.79 -29.54
CA MET A 8 5.49 34.23 -29.73
C MET A 8 5.64 32.74 -29.39
N LEU A 9 5.75 32.37 -28.11
CA LEU A 9 4.59 32.12 -27.25
C LEU A 9 3.48 31.42 -28.04
N LYS A 10 3.53 30.08 -28.06
CA LYS A 10 2.40 29.16 -28.22
C LYS A 10 2.94 27.73 -28.10
N GLY A 11 2.87 27.18 -26.90
CA GLY A 11 3.31 25.82 -26.62
C GLY A 11 2.75 25.34 -25.28
N SER A 12 1.42 25.28 -25.23
CA SER A 12 0.61 24.35 -24.42
C SER A 12 0.95 24.21 -22.93
N ALA A 13 0.10 24.84 -22.13
CA ALA A 13 -0.17 24.45 -20.76
C ALA A 13 -0.50 22.95 -20.68
N LEU A 14 0.26 22.21 -19.87
CA LEU A 14 -0.23 20.99 -19.25
C LEU A 14 -0.45 21.30 -17.77
N ALA A 15 -1.68 21.68 -17.48
CA ALA A 15 -2.25 21.46 -16.17
C ALA A 15 -2.33 19.95 -15.95
N GLY A 16 -1.66 19.46 -14.91
CA GLY A 16 -1.66 18.04 -14.53
C GLY A 16 -1.49 17.95 -13.02
N THR A 17 -2.60 18.15 -12.32
CA THR A 17 -2.90 17.77 -10.93
C THR A 17 -1.72 17.32 -10.07
N ALA A 18 -1.31 18.16 -9.12
CA ALA A 18 -0.67 17.67 -7.90
C ALA A 18 -1.66 16.71 -7.23
N VAL A 19 -1.38 15.41 -7.26
CA VAL A 19 -2.11 14.44 -6.45
C VAL A 19 -1.79 14.81 -5.00
N ALA A 20 -2.78 15.39 -4.32
CA ALA A 20 -2.71 15.60 -2.89
C ALA A 20 -2.58 14.23 -2.23
N ALA A 21 -1.36 13.86 -1.85
CA ALA A 21 -1.16 12.75 -0.93
C ALA A 21 -1.73 13.21 0.43
N PRO A 22 -2.76 12.54 0.98
CA PRO A 22 -3.24 12.89 2.31
C PRO A 22 -2.09 12.68 3.30
N ALA A 23 -1.70 13.77 3.97
CA ALA A 23 -0.81 13.72 5.11
C ALA A 23 -1.54 12.99 6.23
N PHE A 24 -1.29 11.68 6.37
CA PHE A 24 -1.74 10.92 7.52
C PHE A 24 -0.98 11.42 8.75
N ALA A 25 -1.68 12.07 9.66
CA ALA A 25 -1.19 12.37 11.00
C ALA A 25 -0.78 11.04 11.67
N ALA A 26 0.51 10.85 11.88
CA ALA A 26 1.04 9.72 12.62
C ALA A 26 0.64 9.88 14.09
N SER A 27 -0.26 9.02 14.55
CA SER A 27 -0.49 8.82 15.98
C SER A 27 0.76 8.17 16.57
N LEU A 28 1.48 8.90 17.42
CA LEU A 28 2.61 8.40 18.20
C LEU A 28 2.04 7.45 19.27
N GLY A 29 1.93 6.16 18.97
CA GLY A 29 1.46 5.17 19.94
C GLY A 29 1.54 3.71 19.51
N ASP A 30 1.44 3.41 18.22
CA ASP A 30 1.49 2.02 17.75
C ASP A 30 2.15 1.97 16.37
N ALA A 31 3.23 1.19 16.23
CA ALA A 31 3.92 1.07 14.96
C ALA A 31 2.97 0.39 13.95
N PRO A 32 2.74 0.97 12.76
CA PRO A 32 1.84 0.37 11.79
C PRO A 32 2.35 -1.02 11.39
N LEU A 33 1.45 -1.98 11.25
CA LEU A 33 1.76 -3.34 10.84
C LEU A 33 1.60 -3.48 9.32
N VAL A 34 2.55 -4.15 8.69
CA VAL A 34 2.59 -4.36 7.24
C VAL A 34 2.58 -5.83 6.91
N ALA A 35 1.54 -6.28 6.20
CA ALA A 35 1.43 -7.65 5.71
C ALA A 35 1.86 -7.72 4.23
N PHE A 36 2.77 -8.64 3.92
CA PHE A 36 3.31 -8.81 2.57
C PHE A 36 3.60 -10.29 2.27
N ASP A 37 3.76 -10.66 1.00
CA ASP A 37 4.18 -12.01 0.56
C ASP A 37 5.54 -11.87 -0.12
N SER A 38 6.63 -12.31 0.53
CA SER A 38 7.98 -12.22 -0.04
C SER A 38 8.18 -12.99 -1.34
N ARG A 39 7.27 -13.94 -1.66
CA ARG A 39 7.27 -14.67 -2.94
C ARG A 39 6.80 -13.80 -4.10
N VAL A 40 6.25 -12.61 -3.83
CA VAL A 40 5.76 -11.65 -4.82
C VAL A 40 6.65 -10.41 -4.80
N PRO A 41 7.43 -10.14 -5.86
CA PRO A 41 8.38 -9.02 -5.89
C PRO A 41 7.76 -7.65 -5.58
N GLU A 42 6.56 -7.37 -6.08
CA GLU A 42 5.86 -6.11 -5.83
C GLU A 42 5.46 -5.96 -4.36
N SER A 43 5.05 -7.07 -3.73
CA SER A 43 4.67 -7.11 -2.31
C SER A 43 5.90 -6.92 -1.40
N LEU A 44 7.00 -7.60 -1.73
CA LEU A 44 8.30 -7.40 -1.09
C LEU A 44 8.78 -5.93 -1.21
N ALA A 45 8.72 -5.38 -2.42
CA ALA A 45 9.11 -3.99 -2.68
C ALA A 45 8.22 -3.01 -1.90
N PHE A 46 6.91 -3.28 -1.83
CA PHE A 46 5.98 -2.50 -1.03
C PHE A 46 6.38 -2.49 0.46
N ALA A 47 6.64 -3.66 1.06
CA ALA A 47 7.06 -3.75 2.46
C ALA A 47 8.38 -3.00 2.74
N ALA A 48 9.34 -3.06 1.80
CA ALA A 48 10.61 -2.35 1.93
C ALA A 48 10.46 -0.82 1.99
N THR A 49 9.37 -0.25 1.45
CA THR A 49 9.08 1.20 1.55
C THR A 49 8.47 1.61 2.89
N GLN A 50 8.01 0.67 3.72
CA GLN A 50 7.32 0.95 4.97
C GLN A 50 8.31 1.01 6.14
N HIS A 51 9.13 2.05 6.17
CA HIS A 51 10.14 2.24 7.21
C HIS A 51 9.52 2.42 8.61
N GLY A 52 10.04 1.71 9.60
CA GLY A 52 9.57 1.78 10.99
C GLY A 52 8.27 1.02 11.29
N ALA A 53 7.69 0.37 10.28
CA ALA A 53 6.56 -0.54 10.44
C ALA A 53 7.01 -1.91 10.95
N GLN A 54 6.18 -2.56 11.77
CA GLN A 54 6.31 -4.00 11.99
C GLN A 54 5.90 -4.73 10.70
N GLN A 55 6.58 -5.83 10.38
CA GLN A 55 6.36 -6.55 9.13
C GLN A 55 6.00 -8.00 9.40
N ILE A 56 5.02 -8.51 8.65
CA ILE A 56 4.60 -9.91 8.65
C ILE A 56 4.69 -10.43 7.23
N ASP A 57 5.52 -11.44 7.04
CA ASP A 57 5.63 -12.17 5.78
C ASP A 57 4.64 -13.34 5.77
N LEU A 58 3.71 -13.32 4.82
CA LEU A 58 2.73 -14.37 4.60
C LEU A 58 3.33 -15.60 3.92
N ALA A 59 4.56 -15.49 3.40
CA ALA A 59 5.32 -16.62 2.93
C ALA A 59 5.69 -17.60 4.06
N ASP A 60 5.70 -17.15 5.32
CA ASP A 60 5.92 -18.01 6.49
C ASP A 60 4.66 -18.80 6.89
N GLY A 61 3.53 -18.55 6.22
CA GLY A 61 2.26 -19.22 6.43
C GLY A 61 1.30 -18.47 7.35
N LEU A 62 0.00 -18.67 7.13
CA LEU A 62 -1.06 -17.92 7.81
C LEU A 62 -1.06 -18.10 9.34
N GLU A 63 -0.70 -19.28 9.84
CA GLU A 63 -0.64 -19.53 11.28
C GLU A 63 0.47 -18.74 11.96
N ASN A 64 1.63 -18.59 11.31
CA ASN A 64 2.72 -17.75 11.81
C ASN A 64 2.33 -16.27 11.75
N ALA A 65 1.69 -15.84 10.65
CA ALA A 65 1.15 -14.49 10.53
C ALA A 65 0.14 -14.16 11.63
N ARG A 66 -0.78 -15.09 11.93
CA ARG A 66 -1.78 -14.95 13.01
C ARG A 66 -1.13 -14.79 14.39
N ARG A 67 -0.04 -15.52 14.67
CA ARG A 67 0.71 -15.39 15.93
C ARG A 67 1.47 -14.07 16.01
N ALA A 68 1.99 -13.59 14.88
CA ALA A 68 2.73 -12.34 14.79
C ALA A 68 1.83 -11.09 14.78
N LEU A 69 0.53 -11.23 14.50
CA LEU A 69 -0.40 -10.10 14.35
C LEU A 69 -0.47 -9.21 15.60
N GLY A 70 -0.38 -9.79 16.81
CA GLY A 70 -0.58 -9.06 18.06
C GLY A 70 -1.98 -8.43 18.14
N SER A 71 -2.05 -7.16 18.55
CA SER A 71 -3.28 -6.34 18.62
C SER A 71 -3.08 -5.01 17.91
N PRO A 72 -2.96 -5.00 16.57
CA PRO A 72 -2.52 -3.82 15.82
C PRO A 72 -3.63 -2.77 15.73
N GLN A 73 -3.27 -1.50 15.87
CA GLN A 73 -4.22 -0.39 15.62
C GLN A 73 -4.43 -0.13 14.12
N ARG A 74 -3.42 -0.44 13.29
CA ARG A 74 -3.47 -0.26 11.84
C ARG A 74 -2.66 -1.34 11.15
N VAL A 75 -3.27 -1.99 10.16
CA VAL A 75 -2.61 -2.95 9.28
C VAL A 75 -2.78 -2.50 7.84
N THR A 76 -1.69 -2.49 7.08
CA THR A 76 -1.73 -2.27 5.63
C THR A 76 -1.08 -3.44 4.94
N GLY A 77 -1.59 -3.85 3.77
CA GLY A 77 -0.97 -4.90 3.00
C GLY A 77 -1.04 -4.67 1.51
N LEU A 78 -0.12 -5.32 0.79
CA LEU A 78 -0.18 -5.51 -0.66
C LEU A 78 -0.02 -7.01 -0.91
N THR A 79 -1.11 -7.72 -1.13
CA THR A 79 -1.11 -9.19 -1.15
C THR A 79 -1.97 -9.74 -2.29
N ARG A 80 -2.00 -11.06 -2.43
CA ARG A 80 -2.94 -11.73 -3.33
C ARG A 80 -4.34 -11.71 -2.70
N TRP A 81 -5.36 -11.92 -3.53
CA TRP A 81 -6.75 -12.02 -3.06
C TRP A 81 -6.92 -13.08 -1.96
N SER A 82 -6.35 -14.27 -2.14
CA SER A 82 -6.45 -15.37 -1.16
C SER A 82 -5.92 -14.96 0.21
N ASP A 83 -4.74 -14.35 0.25
CA ASP A 83 -4.07 -13.97 1.49
C ASP A 83 -4.80 -12.81 2.17
N TRP A 84 -5.29 -11.86 1.38
CA TRP A 84 -6.14 -10.77 1.86
C TRP A 84 -7.41 -11.32 2.52
N THR A 85 -8.18 -12.14 1.81
CA THR A 85 -9.44 -12.70 2.35
C THR A 85 -9.21 -13.53 3.62
N ALA A 86 -8.09 -14.25 3.71
CA ALA A 86 -7.74 -15.03 4.89
C ALA A 86 -7.40 -14.14 6.10
N LEU A 87 -6.65 -13.06 5.92
CA LEU A 87 -6.30 -12.13 6.99
C LEU A 87 -7.47 -11.26 7.44
N ARG A 88 -8.36 -10.89 6.50
CA ARG A 88 -9.46 -9.97 6.77
C ARG A 88 -10.33 -10.45 7.94
N GLY A 89 -10.73 -11.73 7.95
CA GLY A 89 -11.54 -12.28 9.04
C GLY A 89 -10.85 -12.14 10.40
N LEU A 90 -9.56 -12.49 10.48
CA LEU A 90 -8.76 -12.38 11.70
C LEU A 90 -8.66 -10.94 12.19
N LEU A 91 -8.45 -9.98 11.28
CA LEU A 91 -8.36 -8.56 11.62
C LEU A 91 -9.73 -7.98 12.03
N GLU A 92 -10.81 -8.43 11.40
CA GLU A 92 -12.18 -8.02 11.77
C GLU A 92 -12.58 -8.54 13.16
N GLU A 93 -12.17 -9.76 13.52
CA GLU A 93 -12.34 -10.34 14.86
C GLU A 93 -11.58 -9.55 15.93
N GLN A 94 -10.44 -8.96 15.58
CA GLN A 94 -9.69 -8.05 16.45
C GLN A 94 -10.26 -6.62 16.51
N GLY A 95 -11.39 -6.38 15.86
CA GLY A 95 -12.08 -5.08 15.87
C GLY A 95 -11.61 -4.10 14.81
N LEU A 96 -10.66 -4.47 13.95
CA LEU A 96 -10.27 -3.64 12.83
C LEU A 96 -11.36 -3.63 11.75
N ARG A 97 -11.41 -2.55 10.97
CA ARG A 97 -12.35 -2.40 9.85
C ARG A 97 -11.61 -1.90 8.62
N LEU A 98 -12.07 -2.37 7.46
CA LEU A 98 -11.56 -1.94 6.16
C LEU A 98 -11.78 -0.43 5.96
N THR A 99 -10.70 0.28 5.66
CA THR A 99 -10.71 1.71 5.36
C THR A 99 -10.32 2.02 3.92
N GLU A 100 -9.45 1.19 3.33
CA GLU A 100 -9.03 1.32 1.94
C GLU A 100 -8.86 -0.06 1.32
N GLU A 101 -9.31 -0.24 0.08
CA GLU A 101 -9.06 -1.42 -0.76
C GLU A 101 -8.94 -0.96 -2.21
N MET A 102 -7.89 -1.40 -2.90
CA MET A 102 -7.69 -1.11 -4.32
C MET A 102 -6.94 -2.23 -5.04
N LEU A 103 -7.23 -2.37 -6.33
CA LEU A 103 -6.47 -3.21 -7.24
C LEU A 103 -5.21 -2.49 -7.72
N VAL A 104 -4.08 -3.17 -7.66
CA VAL A 104 -2.77 -2.65 -8.09
C VAL A 104 -2.20 -3.58 -9.16
N ALA A 105 -1.69 -3.03 -10.26
CA ALA A 105 -1.06 -3.82 -11.32
C ALA A 105 0.21 -4.53 -10.80
N ALA A 106 0.47 -5.75 -11.28
CA ALA A 106 1.57 -6.60 -10.81
C ALA A 106 2.44 -7.14 -11.95
N PRO A 107 3.15 -6.24 -12.68
CA PRO A 107 3.87 -6.60 -13.89
C PRO A 107 5.13 -7.45 -13.65
N LEU A 108 5.69 -7.47 -12.44
CA LEU A 108 6.93 -8.19 -12.12
C LEU A 108 6.69 -9.66 -11.79
N SER A 109 5.56 -9.97 -11.16
CA SER A 109 5.17 -11.33 -10.79
C SER A 109 4.45 -12.09 -11.90
N GLY A 110 4.19 -11.47 -13.05
CA GLY A 110 3.38 -12.04 -14.13
C GLY A 110 1.90 -12.20 -13.77
N ARG A 111 1.44 -11.50 -12.72
CA ARG A 111 0.04 -11.52 -12.25
C ARG A 111 -0.71 -10.32 -12.83
N ASN A 112 -2.02 -10.47 -13.03
CA ASN A 112 -2.84 -9.36 -13.51
C ASN A 112 -2.93 -8.22 -12.49
N HIS A 113 -3.10 -8.56 -11.21
CA HIS A 113 -3.22 -7.58 -10.13
C HIS A 113 -2.90 -8.18 -8.75
N LEU A 114 -2.65 -7.28 -7.81
CA LEU A 114 -2.61 -7.49 -6.36
C LEU A 114 -3.65 -6.59 -5.69
N PHE A 115 -3.91 -6.85 -4.41
CA PHE A 115 -4.83 -6.08 -3.60
C PHE A 115 -4.02 -5.28 -2.58
N ARG A 116 -4.11 -3.96 -2.67
CA ARG A 116 -3.66 -3.06 -1.62
C ARG A 116 -4.82 -2.75 -0.71
N TRP A 117 -4.62 -2.86 0.59
CA TRP A 117 -5.67 -2.66 1.56
C TRP A 117 -5.13 -2.04 2.86
N THR A 118 -6.01 -1.36 3.58
CA THR A 118 -5.74 -0.85 4.93
C THR A 118 -6.93 -1.16 5.83
N MET A 119 -6.63 -1.68 7.02
CA MET A 119 -7.58 -1.85 8.11
C MET A 119 -7.12 -1.07 9.34
N THR A 120 -8.06 -0.44 10.04
CA THR A 120 -7.79 0.29 11.29
C THR A 120 -8.77 -0.11 12.37
N ALA A 121 -8.30 -0.13 13.62
CA ALA A 121 -9.18 -0.22 14.78
C ALA A 121 -10.17 0.96 14.80
N ARG A 122 -11.36 0.73 15.35
CA ARG A 122 -12.39 1.76 15.55
C ARG A 122 -12.39 2.29 16.98
#